data_AF-A0A8H8VD34-F1
#
_entry.id   AF-A0A8H8VD34-F1
#
_cell.length_a   1.000
_cell.length_b   1.000
_cell.length_c   1.000
_cell.angle_alpha   90.00
_cell.angle_beta   90.00
_cell.angle_gamma   90.00
#
_symmetry.space_group_name_H-M   'P 1'
#
loop_
_entity.id
_entity.type
_entity.pdbx_description
1 polymer ?
#
loop_
_entity_poly.entity_id
_entity_poly.type
_entity_poly.pdbx_seq_one_letter_code
_entity_poly.pdbx_strand_id
1 'polypeptide(L)'
;MVSIRGTWTKIAESDRLKRSSQSLAVVGQQVYIYGGEVTARVPVDGALELINFNGSTVTTSTLPNISPAPTPRVGGATAVLDGVLYLFSGRGGPAMTPIEENGGIWKYTSSTGWEFILPKYPSISFPLGRSYHAATASQAEGLIYIHAGCPESGRLSDLWSYNPKENVWIKLPDAPGASRGGSSICCFEEFQSRTINVARMNGYSGAEEIGGIVDIYSPRNHSWERVVFDPNGVEGPGPRSVGTLLTVRIEGKQYLFTMFGEGRPSPLGHAGAGRMWDDAWIFDIEEKSWQKVEWETIGPAPRGWFAADVIEVEGKDGVVLHGGLGEDNERLGDVWLLKFN
;
A
#
# COMPACT_ATOMS: atom_id res chain seq x y z
N MET A 1 24.84 -15.53 0.99
CA MET A 1 23.46 -15.60 0.45
C MET A 1 23.52 -15.40 -1.05
N VAL A 2 22.65 -16.09 -1.80
CA VAL A 2 22.50 -15.85 -3.25
C VAL A 2 21.84 -14.48 -3.43
N SER A 3 22.33 -13.67 -4.39
CA SER A 3 21.72 -12.36 -4.68
C SER A 3 20.31 -12.56 -5.23
N ILE A 4 19.28 -11.95 -4.62
CA ILE A 4 17.93 -11.95 -5.18
C ILE A 4 17.88 -10.90 -6.29
N ARG A 5 17.52 -11.37 -7.47
CA ARG A 5 17.46 -10.56 -8.69
C ARG A 5 16.06 -10.50 -9.23
N GLY A 6 15.77 -9.46 -9.99
CA GLY A 6 14.55 -9.37 -10.76
C GLY A 6 14.71 -8.69 -12.11
N THR A 7 13.65 -8.80 -12.89
CA THR A 7 13.53 -8.20 -14.21
C THR A 7 12.32 -7.27 -14.23
N TRP A 8 12.55 -6.01 -14.57
CA TRP A 8 11.49 -5.04 -14.80
C TRP A 8 11.01 -5.08 -16.25
N THR A 9 9.68 -5.05 -16.40
CA THR A 9 9.01 -4.90 -17.70
C THR A 9 7.95 -3.80 -17.58
N LYS A 10 8.02 -2.77 -18.44
CA LYS A 10 6.92 -1.82 -18.59
C LYS A 10 5.78 -2.50 -19.33
N ILE A 11 4.61 -2.58 -18.71
CA ILE A 11 3.47 -3.35 -19.24
C ILE A 11 2.32 -2.47 -19.77
N ALA A 12 2.24 -1.22 -19.31
CA ALA A 12 1.29 -0.23 -19.83
C ALA A 12 1.80 1.18 -19.56
N GLU A 13 1.34 2.14 -20.36
CA GLU A 13 1.55 3.57 -20.13
C GLU A 13 0.47 4.36 -20.86
N SER A 14 -0.18 5.31 -20.18
CA SER A 14 -1.12 6.23 -20.84
C SER A 14 -1.34 7.50 -20.02
N ASP A 15 -1.80 8.56 -20.69
CA ASP A 15 -2.21 9.79 -20.00
C ASP A 15 -3.37 9.57 -19.02
N ARG A 16 -4.26 8.62 -19.32
CA ARG A 16 -5.37 8.25 -18.42
C ARG A 16 -4.87 7.69 -17.10
N LEU A 17 -3.75 6.98 -17.12
CA LEU A 17 -3.14 6.36 -15.94
C LEU A 17 -2.29 7.35 -15.13
N LYS A 18 -1.91 8.52 -15.66
CA LYS A 18 -1.11 9.50 -14.91
C LYS A 18 -1.79 9.88 -13.60
N ARG A 19 -1.17 9.54 -12.47
CA ARG A 19 -1.60 9.94 -11.12
C ARG A 19 -0.59 9.55 -10.04
N SER A 20 -0.75 10.17 -8.88
CA SER A 20 -0.12 9.79 -7.61
C SER A 20 -1.17 9.68 -6.51
N SER A 21 -0.81 9.10 -5.36
CA SER A 21 -1.70 8.94 -4.19
C SER A 21 -2.99 8.13 -4.46
N GLN A 22 -2.99 7.31 -5.50
CA GLN A 22 -4.03 6.34 -5.82
C GLN A 22 -3.94 5.09 -4.94
N SER A 23 -5.02 4.31 -4.92
CA SER A 23 -5.00 2.94 -4.40
C SER A 23 -4.83 1.95 -5.56
N LEU A 24 -4.17 0.82 -5.30
CA LEU A 24 -4.05 -0.31 -6.22
C LEU A 24 -4.38 -1.60 -5.49
N ALA A 25 -5.09 -2.50 -6.16
CA ALA A 25 -5.44 -3.81 -5.62
C ALA A 25 -5.38 -4.87 -6.73
N VAL A 26 -4.80 -6.02 -6.43
CA VAL A 26 -4.77 -7.18 -7.33
C VAL A 26 -5.82 -8.20 -6.91
N VAL A 27 -6.71 -8.58 -7.84
CA VAL A 27 -7.67 -9.68 -7.65
C VAL A 27 -7.48 -10.68 -8.79
N GLY A 28 -6.86 -11.82 -8.49
CA GLY A 28 -6.44 -12.77 -9.51
C GLY A 28 -5.48 -12.10 -10.51
N GLN A 29 -5.81 -12.18 -11.80
CA GLN A 29 -5.02 -11.56 -12.88
C GLN A 29 -5.47 -10.13 -13.25
N GLN A 30 -6.20 -9.46 -12.35
CA GLN A 30 -6.76 -8.13 -12.58
C GLN A 30 -6.18 -7.13 -11.59
N VAL A 31 -5.69 -6.00 -12.10
CA VAL A 31 -5.21 -4.88 -11.31
C VAL A 31 -6.21 -3.75 -11.39
N TYR A 32 -6.71 -3.34 -10.23
CA TYR A 32 -7.66 -2.24 -10.08
C TYR A 32 -6.95 -1.02 -9.52
N ILE A 33 -7.12 0.13 -10.17
CA ILE A 33 -6.56 1.41 -9.75
C ILE A 33 -7.69 2.40 -9.53
N TYR A 34 -7.76 2.97 -8.32
CA TYR A 34 -8.82 3.90 -7.93
C TYR A 34 -8.27 5.18 -7.33
N GLY A 35 -8.92 6.31 -7.66
CA GLY A 35 -8.59 7.62 -7.11
C GLY A 35 -7.21 8.11 -7.50
N GLY A 36 -6.63 8.97 -6.68
CA GLY A 36 -5.35 9.64 -6.92
C GLY A 36 -5.52 11.04 -7.51
N GLU A 37 -4.40 11.69 -7.83
CA GLU A 37 -4.35 13.07 -8.30
C GLU A 37 -3.29 13.24 -9.41
N VAL A 38 -3.58 14.14 -10.36
CA VAL A 38 -2.61 14.68 -11.32
C VAL A 38 -2.11 16.04 -10.83
N THR A 39 -3.04 16.93 -10.47
CA THR A 39 -2.74 18.21 -9.85
C THR A 39 -2.79 18.04 -8.33
N ALA A 40 -1.78 18.57 -7.63
CA ALA A 40 -1.69 18.44 -6.18
C ALA A 40 -3.00 18.83 -5.47
N ARG A 41 -3.53 17.94 -4.63
CA ARG A 41 -4.79 18.11 -3.88
C ARG A 41 -6.04 18.28 -4.75
N VAL A 42 -6.02 17.78 -5.98
CA VAL A 42 -7.19 17.70 -6.84
C VAL A 42 -7.39 16.24 -7.25
N PRO A 43 -8.32 15.51 -6.59
CA PRO A 43 -8.60 14.14 -6.96
C PRO A 43 -9.03 14.04 -8.43
N VAL A 44 -8.56 13.00 -9.11
CA VAL A 44 -9.10 12.58 -10.41
C VAL A 44 -10.54 12.08 -10.25
N ASP A 45 -11.23 11.78 -11.35
CA ASP A 45 -12.58 11.23 -11.28
C ASP A 45 -12.65 9.89 -10.52
N GLY A 46 -13.87 9.43 -10.22
CA GLY A 46 -14.09 8.21 -9.46
C GLY A 46 -14.07 6.93 -10.29
N ALA A 47 -13.64 6.95 -11.56
CA ALA A 47 -13.63 5.72 -12.36
C ALA A 47 -12.57 4.73 -11.83
N LEU A 48 -12.80 3.44 -12.10
CA LEU A 48 -11.86 2.37 -11.76
C LEU A 48 -11.09 2.00 -13.02
N GLU A 49 -9.77 2.19 -13.02
CA GLU A 49 -8.94 1.69 -14.12
C GLU A 49 -8.63 0.21 -13.88
N LEU A 50 -8.70 -0.57 -14.94
CA LEU A 50 -8.48 -2.00 -14.93
C LEU A 50 -7.33 -2.36 -15.87
N ILE A 51 -6.38 -3.14 -15.36
CA ILE A 51 -5.33 -3.78 -16.15
C ILE A 51 -5.54 -5.29 -16.04
N ASN A 52 -5.76 -5.95 -17.16
CA ASN A 52 -5.96 -7.40 -17.21
C ASN A 52 -4.70 -8.09 -17.74
N PHE A 53 -4.24 -9.11 -17.02
CA PHE A 53 -3.21 -10.03 -17.49
C PHE A 53 -3.87 -11.28 -18.06
N ASN A 54 -3.65 -11.56 -19.34
CA ASN A 54 -4.16 -12.76 -20.00
C ASN A 54 -2.99 -13.50 -20.66
N GLY A 55 -2.36 -14.38 -19.88
CA GLY A 55 -1.06 -14.97 -20.22
C GLY A 55 0.00 -13.87 -20.37
N SER A 56 0.59 -13.76 -21.56
CA SER A 56 1.58 -12.74 -21.90
C SER A 56 0.99 -11.40 -22.36
N THR A 57 -0.33 -11.32 -22.55
CA THR A 57 -0.99 -10.11 -23.09
C THR A 57 -1.55 -9.27 -21.94
N VAL A 58 -1.29 -7.96 -22.00
CA VAL A 58 -1.82 -6.98 -21.04
C VAL A 58 -2.79 -6.04 -21.76
N THR A 59 -3.97 -5.84 -21.19
CA THR A 59 -4.97 -4.88 -21.72
C THR A 59 -5.43 -3.92 -20.63
N THR A 60 -5.78 -2.70 -21.03
CA THR A 60 -6.27 -1.65 -20.12
C THR A 60 -7.70 -1.26 -20.48
N SER A 61 -8.55 -1.05 -19.49
CA SER A 61 -9.89 -0.50 -19.67
C SER A 61 -10.30 0.39 -18.49
N THR A 62 -11.30 1.24 -18.69
CA THR A 62 -11.86 2.10 -17.65
C THR A 62 -13.28 1.65 -17.35
N LEU A 63 -13.57 1.37 -16.07
CA LEU A 63 -14.90 1.04 -15.60
C LEU A 63 -15.55 2.31 -15.01
N PRO A 64 -16.76 2.68 -15.46
CA PRO A 64 -17.42 3.90 -15.02
C PRO A 64 -17.80 3.84 -13.54
N ASN A 65 -17.80 5.00 -12.89
CA ASN A 65 -18.22 5.14 -11.50
C ASN A 65 -19.75 5.21 -11.39
N ILE A 66 -20.41 4.05 -11.32
CA ILE A 66 -21.87 3.97 -11.27
C ILE A 66 -22.34 3.91 -9.81
N SER A 67 -23.20 4.85 -9.41
CA SER A 67 -23.76 4.93 -8.05
C SER A 67 -24.54 3.65 -7.67
N PRO A 68 -24.41 3.16 -6.42
CA PRO A 68 -23.62 3.71 -5.33
C PRO A 68 -22.11 3.50 -5.54
N ALA A 69 -21.30 4.53 -5.30
CA ALA A 69 -19.86 4.43 -5.47
C ALA A 69 -19.09 5.47 -4.65
N PRO A 70 -17.80 5.20 -4.32
CA PRO A 70 -16.98 6.14 -3.58
C PRO A 70 -16.79 7.45 -4.37
N THR A 71 -16.79 8.55 -3.63
CA THR A 71 -16.45 9.88 -4.14
C THR A 71 -14.96 9.98 -4.52
N PRO A 72 -14.61 10.81 -5.53
CA PRO A 72 -13.22 11.16 -5.87
C PRO A 72 -12.36 11.46 -4.65
N ARG A 73 -11.22 10.77 -4.53
CA ARG A 73 -10.36 10.85 -3.34
C ARG A 73 -8.90 10.50 -3.62
N VAL A 74 -8.02 10.93 -2.71
CA VAL A 74 -6.59 10.61 -2.68
C VAL A 74 -6.18 10.04 -1.33
N GLY A 75 -5.11 9.25 -1.31
CA GLY A 75 -4.53 8.70 -0.10
C GLY A 75 -5.49 7.79 0.68
N GLY A 76 -6.46 7.18 -0.02
CA GLY A 76 -7.17 6.02 0.52
C GLY A 76 -6.27 4.78 0.43
N ALA A 77 -6.62 3.73 1.17
CA ALA A 77 -5.92 2.46 1.09
C ALA A 77 -6.89 1.31 0.78
N THR A 78 -6.39 0.34 0.03
CA THR A 78 -7.13 -0.86 -0.37
C THR A 78 -6.55 -2.11 0.25
N ALA A 79 -7.42 -3.09 0.51
CA ALA A 79 -7.03 -4.44 0.86
C ALA A 79 -7.92 -5.43 0.09
N VAL A 80 -7.36 -6.58 -0.28
CA VAL A 80 -8.09 -7.64 -0.97
C VAL A 80 -8.26 -8.83 -0.02
N LEU A 81 -9.49 -9.24 0.23
CA LEU A 81 -9.81 -10.41 1.05
C LEU A 81 -10.83 -11.27 0.31
N ASP A 82 -10.54 -12.57 0.16
CA ASP A 82 -11.40 -13.54 -0.52
C ASP A 82 -11.88 -13.08 -1.91
N GLY A 83 -11.00 -12.44 -2.66
CA GLY A 83 -11.29 -11.91 -4.01
C GLY A 83 -12.16 -10.64 -4.03
N VAL A 84 -12.40 -10.02 -2.88
CA VAL A 84 -13.15 -8.77 -2.75
C VAL A 84 -12.19 -7.63 -2.44
N LEU A 85 -12.30 -6.54 -3.21
CA LEU A 85 -11.55 -5.31 -2.97
C LEU A 85 -12.29 -4.49 -1.92
N TYR A 86 -11.59 -4.05 -0.87
CA TYR A 86 -12.09 -3.13 0.14
C TYR A 86 -11.30 -1.83 0.09
N LEU A 87 -11.98 -0.69 0.12
CA LEU A 87 -11.42 0.66 0.14
C LEU A 87 -11.90 1.41 1.38
N PHE A 88 -10.95 1.96 2.13
CA PHE A 88 -11.24 2.77 3.31
C PHE A 88 -10.83 4.24 3.12
N SER A 89 -11.78 5.14 3.41
CA SER A 89 -11.57 6.58 3.58
C SER A 89 -10.71 7.21 2.48
N GLY A 90 -9.75 8.08 2.81
CA GLY A 90 -9.03 8.98 1.90
C GLY A 90 -9.36 10.44 2.22
N ARG A 91 -8.99 11.37 1.33
CA ARG A 91 -9.44 12.77 1.39
C ARG A 91 -9.93 13.25 0.03
N GLY A 92 -10.86 14.19 0.03
CA GLY A 92 -11.45 14.69 -1.20
C GLY A 92 -12.45 15.83 -0.95
N GLY A 93 -13.26 16.10 -1.97
CA GLY A 93 -14.25 17.19 -1.95
C GLY A 93 -13.62 18.60 -1.94
N PRO A 94 -14.47 19.64 -1.97
CA PRO A 94 -13.99 21.03 -2.10
C PRO A 94 -13.06 21.49 -0.97
N ALA A 95 -13.25 20.95 0.24
CA ALA A 95 -12.43 21.29 1.41
C ALA A 95 -11.13 20.48 1.51
N MET A 96 -10.97 19.41 0.72
CA MET A 96 -9.83 18.48 0.77
C MET A 96 -9.52 17.94 2.17
N THR A 97 -10.57 17.73 2.96
CA THR A 97 -10.53 17.11 4.29
C THR A 97 -10.58 15.59 4.17
N PRO A 98 -10.09 14.86 5.19
CA PRO A 98 -10.35 13.43 5.30
C PRO A 98 -11.84 13.11 5.16
N ILE A 99 -12.14 12.04 4.43
CA ILE A 99 -13.50 11.59 4.20
C ILE A 99 -13.91 10.75 5.40
N GLU A 100 -14.75 11.32 6.25
CA GLU A 100 -15.38 10.63 7.37
C GLU A 100 -16.64 9.92 6.90
N GLU A 101 -16.64 8.60 7.03
CA GLU A 101 -17.70 7.68 6.60
C GLU A 101 -18.23 6.85 7.79
N ASN A 102 -17.99 7.29 9.03
CA ASN A 102 -18.33 6.64 10.29
C ASN A 102 -17.86 5.18 10.38
N GLY A 103 -16.61 4.95 9.97
CA GLY A 103 -16.02 3.62 9.87
C GLY A 103 -16.53 2.79 8.70
N GLY A 104 -17.31 3.37 7.80
CA GLY A 104 -17.81 2.72 6.60
C GLY A 104 -16.68 2.30 5.66
N ILE A 105 -16.88 1.19 4.96
CA ILE A 105 -15.95 0.64 3.98
C ILE A 105 -16.69 0.44 2.67
N TRP A 106 -16.04 0.78 1.57
CA TRP A 106 -16.49 0.42 0.23
C TRP A 106 -15.96 -0.95 -0.12
N LYS A 107 -16.83 -1.89 -0.52
CA LYS A 107 -16.40 -3.15 -1.15
C LYS A 107 -16.69 -3.11 -2.65
N TYR A 108 -15.87 -3.79 -3.43
CA TYR A 108 -16.04 -3.95 -4.87
C TYR A 108 -15.84 -5.39 -5.30
N THR A 109 -16.74 -5.86 -6.17
CA THR A 109 -16.53 -7.06 -6.97
C THR A 109 -16.91 -6.76 -8.42
N SER A 110 -16.37 -7.52 -9.38
CA SER A 110 -16.73 -7.36 -10.79
C SER A 110 -18.19 -7.72 -11.09
N SER A 111 -18.85 -8.50 -10.22
CA SER A 111 -20.25 -8.91 -10.39
C SER A 111 -21.23 -7.91 -9.79
N THR A 112 -20.90 -7.27 -8.67
CA THR A 112 -21.81 -6.34 -7.96
C THR A 112 -21.46 -4.86 -8.12
N GLY A 113 -20.24 -4.54 -8.57
CA GLY A 113 -19.75 -3.16 -8.53
C GLY A 113 -19.45 -2.71 -7.11
N TRP A 114 -19.49 -1.39 -6.88
CA TRP A 114 -19.25 -0.81 -5.55
C TRP A 114 -20.48 -0.97 -4.65
N GLU A 115 -20.24 -1.31 -3.40
CA GLU A 115 -21.25 -1.35 -2.33
C GLU A 115 -20.68 -0.69 -1.08
N PHE A 116 -21.46 0.16 -0.41
CA PHE A 116 -21.06 0.80 0.84
C PHE A 116 -21.56 -0.02 2.04
N ILE A 117 -20.67 -0.32 2.98
CA ILE A 117 -20.98 -1.04 4.21
C ILE A 117 -20.71 -0.12 5.40
N LEU A 118 -21.76 0.14 6.19
CA LEU A 118 -21.59 0.72 7.52
C LEU A 118 -21.29 -0.39 8.53
N PRO A 119 -20.36 -0.16 9.48
CA PRO A 119 -20.10 -1.12 10.53
C PRO A 119 -21.34 -1.34 11.39
N LYS A 120 -21.47 -2.51 12.01
CA LYS A 120 -22.59 -2.90 12.86
C LYS A 120 -22.83 -1.92 14.02
N TYR A 121 -21.77 -1.26 14.48
CA TYR A 121 -21.79 -0.31 15.60
C TYR A 121 -21.14 1.04 15.23
N PRO A 122 -21.76 1.82 14.32
CA PRO A 122 -21.16 3.03 13.73
C PRO A 122 -21.15 4.23 14.67
N SER A 123 -21.49 4.04 15.94
CA SER A 123 -21.49 5.06 16.99
C SER A 123 -20.66 4.66 18.22
N ILE A 124 -20.06 3.46 18.23
CA ILE A 124 -19.34 2.93 19.40
C ILE A 124 -17.83 3.01 19.19
N SER A 125 -17.31 2.30 18.18
CA SER A 125 -15.86 2.20 17.96
C SER A 125 -15.58 1.88 16.50
N PHE A 126 -14.83 2.77 15.86
CA PHE A 126 -14.38 2.64 14.48
C PHE A 126 -13.17 3.56 14.22
N PRO A 127 -12.35 3.26 13.21
CA PRO A 127 -11.29 4.18 12.80
C PRO A 127 -11.87 5.48 12.23
N LEU A 128 -11.33 6.61 12.68
CA LEU A 128 -11.61 7.94 12.11
C LEU A 128 -11.33 7.99 10.59
N GLY A 129 -12.03 8.86 9.88
CA GLY A 129 -11.69 9.29 8.53
C GLY A 129 -10.26 9.84 8.45
N ARG A 130 -9.50 9.38 7.46
CA ARG A 130 -8.04 9.57 7.36
C ARG A 130 -7.54 9.36 5.94
N SER A 131 -6.38 9.96 5.62
CA SER A 131 -5.68 9.73 4.36
C SER A 131 -4.22 9.35 4.59
N TYR A 132 -3.55 8.82 3.58
CA TYR A 132 -2.15 8.36 3.65
C TYR A 132 -1.92 7.35 4.79
N HIS A 133 -2.95 6.55 5.07
CA HIS A 133 -2.91 5.39 5.94
C HIS A 133 -2.55 4.15 5.10
N ALA A 134 -2.29 3.02 5.76
CA ALA A 134 -2.01 1.76 5.09
C ALA A 134 -3.10 0.73 5.37
N ALA A 135 -3.28 -0.21 4.45
CA ALA A 135 -4.22 -1.32 4.56
C ALA A 135 -3.58 -2.63 4.12
N THR A 136 -3.97 -3.75 4.74
CA THR A 136 -3.62 -5.11 4.31
C THR A 136 -4.69 -6.10 4.78
N ALA A 137 -4.67 -7.34 4.28
CA ALA A 137 -5.62 -8.38 4.67
C ALA A 137 -4.91 -9.68 5.03
N SER A 138 -5.45 -10.38 6.02
CA SER A 138 -5.09 -11.76 6.38
C SER A 138 -6.15 -12.69 5.82
N GLN A 139 -5.81 -13.45 4.77
CA GLN A 139 -6.73 -14.45 4.19
C GLN A 139 -7.04 -15.55 5.22
N ALA A 140 -6.03 -15.97 6.00
CA ALA A 140 -6.19 -17.05 6.98
C ALA A 140 -7.11 -16.66 8.14
N GLU A 141 -7.08 -15.40 8.58
CA GLU A 141 -7.92 -14.91 9.68
C GLU A 141 -9.26 -14.32 9.20
N GLY A 142 -9.39 -14.00 7.91
CA GLY A 142 -10.56 -13.30 7.37
C GLY A 142 -10.66 -11.85 7.87
N LEU A 143 -9.51 -11.19 8.09
CA LEU A 143 -9.44 -9.85 8.69
C LEU A 143 -8.76 -8.85 7.77
N ILE A 144 -9.21 -7.60 7.82
CA ILE A 144 -8.58 -6.45 7.17
C ILE A 144 -7.97 -5.57 8.24
N TYR A 145 -6.74 -5.12 8.04
CA TYR A 145 -6.04 -4.23 8.96
C TYR A 145 -5.89 -2.83 8.35
N ILE A 146 -6.13 -1.79 9.13
CA ILE A 146 -5.89 -0.38 8.78
C ILE A 146 -4.96 0.24 9.81
N HIS A 147 -3.96 1.00 9.35
CA HIS A 147 -2.96 1.59 10.22
C HIS A 147 -2.65 3.07 9.91
N ALA A 148 -2.53 3.86 10.97
CA ALA A 148 -1.96 5.20 10.97
C ALA A 148 -2.65 6.19 10.00
N GLY A 149 -1.89 7.12 9.42
CA GLY A 149 -2.38 8.13 8.49
C GLY A 149 -2.70 9.47 9.13
N CYS A 150 -3.21 10.38 8.30
CA CYS A 150 -3.51 11.76 8.62
C CYS A 150 -5.03 11.95 8.72
N PRO A 151 -5.61 12.03 9.93
CA PRO A 151 -6.98 12.48 10.14
C PRO A 151 -7.05 14.01 9.99
N GLU A 152 -8.11 14.65 10.49
CA GLU A 152 -8.31 16.11 10.37
C GLU A 152 -7.11 16.91 10.91
N SER A 153 -6.50 16.43 12.00
CA SER A 153 -5.32 17.05 12.61
C SER A 153 -4.30 16.01 13.07
N GLY A 154 -3.03 16.32 12.86
CA GLY A 154 -1.92 15.45 13.27
C GLY A 154 -1.79 14.19 12.43
N ARG A 155 -1.26 13.14 13.06
CA ARG A 155 -1.04 11.80 12.49
C ARG A 155 -1.38 10.76 13.55
N LEU A 156 -1.69 9.55 13.11
CA LEU A 156 -2.06 8.45 13.99
C LEU A 156 -0.96 7.39 14.07
N SER A 157 -1.00 6.62 15.15
CA SER A 157 -0.23 5.39 15.37
C SER A 157 -1.14 4.18 15.61
N ASP A 158 -2.47 4.37 15.53
CA ASP A 158 -3.46 3.34 15.82
C ASP A 158 -3.41 2.21 14.79
N LEU A 159 -3.83 1.02 15.25
CA LEU A 159 -4.05 -0.15 14.41
C LEU A 159 -5.48 -0.63 14.66
N TRP A 160 -6.19 -0.95 13.57
CA TRP A 160 -7.55 -1.47 13.62
C TRP A 160 -7.64 -2.74 12.80
N SER A 161 -8.42 -3.71 13.27
CA SER A 161 -8.88 -4.83 12.46
C SER A 161 -10.37 -4.74 12.19
N TYR A 162 -10.77 -5.06 10.97
CA TYR A 162 -12.14 -5.22 10.54
C TYR A 162 -12.40 -6.68 10.19
N ASN A 163 -13.50 -7.22 10.71
CA ASN A 163 -14.02 -8.52 10.34
C ASN A 163 -15.24 -8.32 9.42
N PRO A 164 -15.15 -8.60 8.12
CA PRO A 164 -16.27 -8.42 7.19
C PRO A 164 -17.45 -9.35 7.45
N LYS A 165 -17.23 -10.53 8.04
CA LYS A 165 -18.28 -11.50 8.37
C LYS A 165 -19.14 -11.02 9.53
N GLU A 166 -18.51 -10.48 10.57
CA GLU A 166 -19.21 -9.93 11.73
C GLU A 166 -19.61 -8.46 11.55
N ASN A 167 -19.04 -7.79 10.55
CA ASN A 167 -19.19 -6.37 10.26
C ASN A 167 -18.80 -5.48 11.47
N VAL A 168 -17.65 -5.77 12.08
CA VAL A 168 -17.19 -5.10 13.31
C VAL A 168 -15.72 -4.68 13.17
N TRP A 169 -15.45 -3.46 13.65
CA TRP A 169 -14.10 -2.95 13.90
C TRP A 169 -13.65 -3.25 15.32
N ILE A 170 -12.37 -3.60 15.48
CA ILE A 170 -11.72 -3.76 16.78
C ILE A 170 -10.46 -2.88 16.77
N LYS A 171 -10.36 -1.99 17.78
CA LYS A 171 -9.12 -1.24 18.00
C LYS A 171 -8.08 -2.17 18.60
N LEU A 172 -6.91 -2.23 17.99
CA LEU A 172 -5.77 -3.01 18.44
C LEU A 172 -4.76 -2.09 19.16
N PRO A 173 -3.75 -2.65 19.86
CA PRO A 173 -2.70 -1.85 20.49
C PRO A 173 -2.03 -0.91 19.48
N ASP A 174 -1.93 0.36 19.84
CA ASP A 174 -1.27 1.38 19.01
C ASP A 174 0.20 0.97 18.74
N ALA A 175 0.67 1.24 17.52
CA ALA A 175 2.02 0.91 17.13
C ALA A 175 3.06 1.78 17.86
N PRO A 176 4.23 1.22 18.23
CA PRO A 176 5.25 1.95 18.95
C PRO A 176 5.91 3.07 18.11
N GLY A 177 6.52 4.04 18.79
CA GLY A 177 7.20 5.17 18.17
C GLY A 177 6.25 6.26 17.65
N ALA A 178 6.76 7.12 16.75
CA ALA A 178 6.00 8.27 16.27
C ALA A 178 4.80 7.87 15.40
N SER A 179 3.70 8.61 15.57
CA SER A 179 2.59 8.67 14.61
C SER A 179 3.08 9.08 13.23
N ARG A 180 2.47 8.53 12.17
CA ARG A 180 2.98 8.71 10.81
C ARG A 180 1.90 8.68 9.73
N GLY A 181 2.20 9.28 8.59
CA GLY A 181 1.48 9.09 7.33
C GLY A 181 2.40 8.51 6.27
N GLY A 182 1.86 7.91 5.22
CA GLY A 182 2.66 7.29 4.14
C GLY A 182 3.49 6.10 4.62
N SER A 183 3.09 5.43 5.69
CA SER A 183 3.66 4.15 6.12
C SER A 183 3.12 2.99 5.28
N SER A 184 3.68 1.81 5.46
CA SER A 184 3.23 0.58 4.79
C SER A 184 3.06 -0.54 5.81
N ILE A 185 2.08 -1.42 5.58
CA ILE A 185 1.87 -2.64 6.37
C ILE A 185 1.62 -3.83 5.45
N CYS A 186 2.00 -5.03 5.88
CA CYS A 186 1.61 -6.28 5.21
C CYS A 186 1.42 -7.42 6.22
N CYS A 187 0.51 -8.35 5.91
CA CYS A 187 0.39 -9.61 6.65
C CYS A 187 1.41 -10.63 6.14
N PHE A 188 2.03 -11.39 7.03
CA PHE A 188 2.88 -12.53 6.68
C PHE A 188 2.65 -13.71 7.64
N GLU A 189 3.02 -14.92 7.21
CA GLU A 189 2.98 -16.13 8.03
C GLU A 189 4.40 -16.49 8.47
N GLU A 190 4.62 -16.64 9.78
CA GLU A 190 5.86 -17.24 10.28
C GLU A 190 5.92 -18.73 9.95
N PHE A 191 7.04 -19.21 9.42
CA PHE A 191 7.11 -20.55 8.84
C PHE A 191 6.90 -21.66 9.89
N GLN A 192 7.56 -21.53 11.04
CA GLN A 192 7.56 -22.57 12.07
C GLN A 192 6.26 -22.60 12.87
N SER A 193 5.79 -21.42 13.29
CA SER A 193 4.65 -21.26 14.19
C SER A 193 3.31 -21.24 13.45
N ARG A 194 3.32 -20.98 12.13
CA ARG A 194 2.13 -20.73 11.30
C ARG A 194 1.26 -19.58 11.83
N THR A 195 1.85 -18.68 12.60
CA THR A 195 1.12 -17.50 13.10
C THR A 195 1.15 -16.40 12.06
N ILE A 196 -0.01 -15.79 11.83
CA ILE A 196 -0.11 -14.58 11.04
C ILE A 196 0.31 -13.40 11.90
N ASN A 197 1.19 -12.56 11.37
CA ASN A 197 1.61 -11.30 11.97
C ASN A 197 1.44 -10.17 10.95
N VAL A 198 1.42 -8.93 11.45
CA VAL A 198 1.37 -7.72 10.61
C VAL A 198 2.69 -6.97 10.76
N ALA A 199 3.45 -6.87 9.68
CA ALA A 199 4.63 -6.02 9.62
C ALA A 199 4.23 -4.58 9.32
N ARG A 200 4.96 -3.62 9.89
CA ARG A 200 4.83 -2.19 9.66
C ARG A 200 6.22 -1.59 9.45
N MET A 201 6.34 -0.76 8.42
CA MET A 201 7.57 -0.04 8.11
C MET A 201 7.27 1.33 7.51
N ASN A 202 8.30 2.17 7.40
CA ASN A 202 8.30 3.43 6.66
C ASN A 202 7.37 4.48 7.27
N GLY A 203 7.26 5.63 6.60
CA GLY A 203 6.31 6.71 6.88
C GLY A 203 6.97 7.98 7.39
N TYR A 204 6.23 9.08 7.27
CA TYR A 204 6.66 10.42 7.63
C TYR A 204 6.02 10.86 8.95
N SER A 205 6.85 11.25 9.93
CA SER A 205 6.41 11.63 11.28
C SER A 205 5.71 13.00 11.35
N GLY A 206 5.90 13.82 10.32
CA GLY A 206 5.61 15.26 10.36
C GLY A 206 6.87 16.12 10.37
N ALA A 207 8.00 15.54 10.76
CA ALA A 207 9.31 16.20 10.74
C ALA A 207 10.33 15.48 9.85
N GLU A 208 10.30 14.16 9.81
CA GLU A 208 11.29 13.35 9.12
C GLU A 208 10.72 12.02 8.62
N GLU A 209 11.44 11.43 7.67
CA GLU A 209 11.20 10.06 7.21
C GLU A 209 11.67 9.05 8.25
N ILE A 210 10.87 8.02 8.48
CA ILE A 210 11.15 6.99 9.47
C ILE A 210 11.77 5.77 8.78
N GLY A 211 12.84 5.23 9.36
CA GLY A 211 13.56 4.04 8.86
C GLY A 211 14.28 3.30 9.97
N GLY A 212 15.07 2.28 9.58
CA GLY A 212 15.90 1.49 10.49
C GLY A 212 15.13 0.51 11.37
N ILE A 213 13.83 0.32 11.13
CA ILE A 213 12.96 -0.46 12.02
C ILE A 213 11.86 -1.18 11.23
N VAL A 214 11.67 -2.47 11.50
CA VAL A 214 10.47 -3.24 11.18
C VAL A 214 9.71 -3.50 12.49
N ASP A 215 8.51 -2.96 12.62
CA ASP A 215 7.63 -3.26 13.74
C ASP A 215 6.72 -4.44 13.36
N ILE A 216 6.65 -5.48 14.18
CA ILE A 216 5.85 -6.70 13.93
C ILE A 216 4.76 -6.79 15.00
N TYR A 217 3.51 -6.67 14.60
CA TYR A 217 2.37 -6.90 15.47
C TYR A 217 1.97 -8.37 15.45
N SER A 218 1.80 -8.95 16.64
CA SER A 218 1.23 -10.28 16.83
C SER A 218 -0.23 -10.18 17.28
N PRO A 219 -1.21 -10.51 16.41
CA PRO A 219 -2.61 -10.63 16.81
C PRO A 219 -2.83 -11.61 17.96
N ARG A 220 -2.05 -12.70 17.99
CA ARG A 220 -2.13 -13.73 19.03
C ARG A 220 -1.80 -13.19 20.42
N ASN A 221 -0.77 -12.34 20.50
CA ASN A 221 -0.24 -11.84 21.77
C ASN A 221 -0.72 -10.43 22.11
N HIS A 222 -1.39 -9.76 21.16
CA HIS A 222 -1.76 -8.34 21.26
C HIS A 222 -0.55 -7.46 21.62
N SER A 223 0.58 -7.70 20.97
CA SER A 223 1.84 -7.00 21.27
C SER A 223 2.66 -6.73 20.01
N TRP A 224 3.53 -5.73 20.10
CA TRP A 224 4.48 -5.37 19.06
C TRP A 224 5.89 -5.83 19.42
N GLU A 225 6.59 -6.43 18.46
CA GLU A 225 8.04 -6.62 18.45
C GLU A 225 8.69 -5.53 17.58
N ARG A 226 9.85 -5.03 17.99
CA ARG A 226 10.64 -4.05 17.23
C ARG A 226 11.95 -4.68 16.76
N VAL A 227 12.09 -4.88 15.45
CA VAL A 227 13.35 -5.33 14.83
C VAL A 227 14.08 -4.11 14.28
N VAL A 228 15.26 -3.82 14.83
CA VAL A 228 16.07 -2.63 14.49
C VAL A 228 17.24 -3.03 13.61
N PHE A 229 17.55 -2.21 12.61
CA PHE A 229 18.69 -2.37 11.70
C PHE A 229 19.32 -1.01 11.38
N ASP A 230 20.54 -0.99 10.84
CA ASP A 230 21.20 0.24 10.40
C ASP A 230 20.69 0.65 9.00
N PRO A 231 19.98 1.79 8.84
CA PRO A 231 19.40 2.19 7.56
C PRO A 231 20.41 2.91 6.64
N ASN A 232 21.59 2.31 6.47
CA ASN A 232 22.73 2.91 5.78
C ASN A 232 22.81 2.56 4.28
N GLY A 233 21.83 1.82 3.73
CA GLY A 233 21.83 1.37 2.35
C GLY A 233 22.73 0.15 2.08
N VAL A 234 23.26 -0.47 3.14
CA VAL A 234 24.04 -1.72 3.13
C VAL A 234 23.36 -2.78 4.00
N GLU A 235 23.15 -2.47 5.28
CA GLU A 235 22.48 -3.35 6.27
C GLU A 235 20.95 -3.29 6.18
N GLY A 236 20.42 -2.31 5.45
CA GLY A 236 19.00 -2.16 5.18
C GLY A 236 18.64 -0.86 4.48
N PRO A 237 17.37 -0.69 4.10
CA PRO A 237 16.89 0.48 3.39
C PRO A 237 17.01 1.75 4.23
N GLY A 238 17.38 2.86 3.56
CA GLY A 238 17.31 4.19 4.15
C GLY A 238 15.89 4.61 4.55
N PRO A 239 15.73 5.58 5.47
CA PRO A 239 14.41 6.08 5.88
C PRO A 239 13.58 6.58 4.71
N ARG A 240 12.28 6.26 4.72
CA ARG A 240 11.39 6.57 3.60
C ARG A 240 9.92 6.62 3.99
N SER A 241 9.11 7.30 3.19
CA SER A 241 7.64 7.21 3.19
C SER A 241 7.12 7.01 1.78
N VAL A 242 5.80 6.83 1.67
CA VAL A 242 5.05 6.80 0.39
C VAL A 242 5.67 5.82 -0.62
N GLY A 243 6.22 4.72 -0.09
CA GLY A 243 6.66 3.54 -0.81
C GLY A 243 5.70 2.39 -0.57
N THR A 244 6.20 1.16 -0.56
CA THR A 244 5.40 -0.04 -0.29
C THR A 244 6.08 -1.00 0.69
N LEU A 245 5.27 -1.88 1.27
CA LEU A 245 5.71 -3.07 1.99
C LEU A 245 4.75 -4.19 1.60
N LEU A 246 5.26 -5.25 0.99
CA LEU A 246 4.48 -6.37 0.46
C LEU A 246 5.05 -7.68 0.99
N THR A 247 4.21 -8.70 1.13
CA THR A 247 4.69 -10.06 1.38
C THR A 247 4.82 -10.78 0.05
N VAL A 248 6.02 -11.20 -0.31
CA VAL A 248 6.31 -11.92 -1.57
C VAL A 248 6.90 -13.29 -1.27
N ARG A 249 6.62 -14.26 -2.14
CA ARG A 249 7.20 -15.61 -2.09
C ARG A 249 8.21 -15.80 -3.22
N ILE A 250 9.45 -16.04 -2.85
CA ILE A 250 10.57 -16.30 -3.76
C ILE A 250 11.12 -17.70 -3.44
N GLU A 251 11.14 -18.57 -4.44
CA GLU A 251 11.57 -19.98 -4.30
C GLU A 251 10.88 -20.73 -3.14
N GLY A 252 9.60 -20.43 -2.90
CA GLY A 252 8.81 -21.06 -1.84
C GLY A 252 8.92 -20.41 -0.46
N LYS A 253 9.88 -19.50 -0.24
CA LYS A 253 10.08 -18.78 1.02
C LYS A 253 9.41 -17.40 0.99
N GLN A 254 8.76 -17.00 2.09
CA GLN A 254 8.18 -15.66 2.24
C GLN A 254 9.24 -14.63 2.67
N TYR A 255 9.13 -13.42 2.12
CA TYR A 255 9.93 -12.25 2.46
C TYR A 255 9.03 -11.02 2.56
N LEU A 256 9.46 -10.02 3.34
CA LEU A 256 8.87 -8.68 3.25
C LEU A 256 9.64 -7.88 2.20
N PHE A 257 8.96 -7.32 1.21
CA PHE A 257 9.55 -6.56 0.12
C PHE A 257 9.17 -5.08 0.24
N THR A 258 10.17 -4.19 0.20
CA THR A 258 9.96 -2.73 0.15
C THR A 258 10.73 -2.14 -1.02
N MET A 259 10.20 -1.09 -1.65
CA MET A 259 10.86 -0.40 -2.74
C MET A 259 10.54 1.08 -2.76
N PHE A 260 11.49 1.86 -3.31
CA PHE A 260 11.37 3.28 -3.62
C PHE A 260 10.83 4.12 -2.45
N GLY A 261 10.07 5.19 -2.74
CA GLY A 261 9.52 6.09 -1.73
C GLY A 261 10.35 7.36 -1.54
N GLU A 262 9.77 8.33 -0.85
CA GLU A 262 10.42 9.61 -0.57
C GLU A 262 11.39 9.46 0.61
N GLY A 263 12.68 9.75 0.39
CA GLY A 263 13.72 9.68 1.41
C GLY A 263 14.07 11.02 2.04
N ARG A 264 13.78 12.12 1.33
CA ARG A 264 13.82 13.48 1.89
C ARG A 264 12.64 14.27 1.35
N PRO A 265 11.73 14.74 2.21
CA PRO A 265 10.51 15.43 1.78
C PRO A 265 10.81 16.78 1.13
N SER A 266 9.94 17.19 0.22
CA SER A 266 9.99 18.53 -0.37
C SER A 266 9.72 19.62 0.68
N PRO A 267 10.44 20.76 0.66
CA PRO A 267 10.07 21.92 1.47
C PRO A 267 8.71 22.52 1.09
N LEU A 268 8.18 22.18 -0.10
CA LEU A 268 6.84 22.56 -0.56
C LEU A 268 5.75 21.56 -0.13
N GLY A 269 6.09 20.54 0.66
CA GLY A 269 5.18 19.45 1.01
C GLY A 269 4.62 18.78 -0.25
N HIS A 270 3.32 18.49 -0.28
CA HIS A 270 2.68 17.75 -1.38
C HIS A 270 2.61 18.53 -2.71
N ALA A 271 3.04 19.80 -2.73
CA ALA A 271 3.08 20.61 -3.95
C ALA A 271 4.39 20.45 -4.74
N GLY A 272 5.41 19.82 -4.15
CA GLY A 272 6.69 19.56 -4.79
C GLY A 272 7.15 18.12 -4.57
N ALA A 273 8.13 17.69 -5.37
CA ALA A 273 8.81 16.43 -5.17
C ALA A 273 10.00 16.61 -4.20
N GLY A 274 10.18 15.65 -3.31
CA GLY A 274 11.40 15.46 -2.54
C GLY A 274 12.44 14.65 -3.31
N ARG A 275 13.41 14.09 -2.58
CA ARG A 275 14.36 13.11 -3.13
C ARG A 275 13.78 11.72 -2.95
N MET A 276 13.71 10.96 -4.04
CA MET A 276 13.13 9.63 -4.06
C MET A 276 14.23 8.58 -4.02
N TRP A 277 13.95 7.45 -3.37
CA TRP A 277 14.77 6.26 -3.48
C TRP A 277 14.47 5.53 -4.80
N ASP A 278 15.49 4.85 -5.30
CA ASP A 278 15.47 4.06 -6.53
C ASP A 278 15.91 2.62 -6.28
N ASP A 279 15.80 2.16 -5.02
CA ASP A 279 16.19 0.83 -4.57
C ASP A 279 15.00 -0.05 -4.17
N ALA A 280 15.24 -1.35 -4.08
CA ALA A 280 14.32 -2.32 -3.50
C ALA A 280 15.07 -3.27 -2.57
N TRP A 281 14.38 -3.76 -1.56
CA TRP A 281 14.94 -4.56 -0.48
C TRP A 281 13.96 -5.66 -0.09
N ILE A 282 14.53 -6.80 0.30
CA ILE A 282 13.80 -7.93 0.89
C ILE A 282 14.30 -8.18 2.31
N PHE A 283 13.38 -8.41 3.21
CA PHE A 283 13.64 -8.80 4.58
C PHE A 283 13.37 -10.29 4.73
N ASP A 284 14.38 -11.03 5.12
CA ASP A 284 14.25 -12.41 5.53
C ASP A 284 13.57 -12.46 6.91
N ILE A 285 12.34 -12.96 6.95
CA ILE A 285 11.50 -12.96 8.16
C ILE A 285 12.14 -13.80 9.28
N GLU A 286 12.80 -14.90 8.93
CA GLU A 286 13.37 -15.85 9.89
C GLU A 286 14.75 -15.38 10.36
N GLU A 287 15.61 -14.95 9.42
CA GLU A 287 16.97 -14.47 9.72
C GLU A 287 16.98 -13.02 10.25
N LYS A 288 15.86 -12.30 10.11
CA LYS A 288 15.69 -10.89 10.49
C LYS A 288 16.75 -9.96 9.88
N SER A 289 17.12 -10.22 8.63
CA SER A 289 18.15 -9.48 7.90
C SER A 289 17.63 -8.97 6.57
N TRP A 290 18.15 -7.81 6.14
CA TRP A 290 17.84 -7.25 4.83
C TRP A 290 18.83 -7.70 3.76
N GLN A 291 18.34 -7.77 2.54
CA GLN A 291 19.14 -7.91 1.34
C GLN A 291 18.60 -6.98 0.26
N LYS A 292 19.50 -6.29 -0.43
CA LYS A 292 19.14 -5.44 -1.56
C LYS A 292 18.76 -6.30 -2.76
N VAL A 293 17.66 -5.94 -3.44
CA VAL A 293 17.25 -6.57 -4.69
C VAL A 293 17.99 -5.90 -5.84
N GLU A 294 18.61 -6.71 -6.69
CA GLU A 294 19.27 -6.24 -7.90
C GLU A 294 18.36 -6.48 -9.11
N TRP A 295 18.52 -5.71 -10.18
CA TRP A 295 17.83 -5.98 -11.44
C TRP A 295 18.76 -5.87 -12.64
N GLU A 296 18.41 -6.62 -13.68
CA GLU A 296 19.22 -6.79 -14.88
C GLU A 296 18.81 -5.85 -16.02
N THR A 297 17.61 -5.25 -15.92
CA THR A 297 17.06 -4.33 -16.92
C THR A 297 16.96 -2.90 -16.40
N ILE A 298 16.76 -1.94 -17.30
CA ILE A 298 16.42 -0.57 -16.89
C ILE A 298 15.02 -0.62 -16.23
N GLY A 299 14.99 -0.30 -14.94
CA GLY A 299 13.76 -0.22 -14.17
C GLY A 299 13.03 1.12 -14.30
N PRO A 300 11.88 1.26 -13.61
CA PRO A 300 11.20 2.55 -13.47
C PRO A 300 12.11 3.61 -12.84
N ALA A 301 11.90 4.87 -13.23
CA ALA A 301 12.54 6.02 -12.58
C ALA A 301 12.23 6.10 -11.07
N PRO A 302 13.11 6.71 -10.25
CA PRO A 302 12.88 6.94 -8.82
C PRO A 302 11.55 7.66 -8.58
N ARG A 303 10.77 7.22 -7.58
CA ARG A 303 9.43 7.73 -7.34
C ARG A 303 8.91 7.46 -5.92
N GLY A 304 7.97 8.31 -5.49
CA GLY A 304 7.15 8.08 -4.30
C GLY A 304 5.67 8.21 -4.66
N TRP A 305 4.78 8.08 -3.68
CA TRP A 305 3.34 8.29 -3.86
C TRP A 305 2.70 7.37 -4.91
N PHE A 306 3.37 6.27 -5.24
CA PHE A 306 2.89 5.25 -6.16
C PHE A 306 2.05 4.23 -5.40
N ALA A 307 1.44 3.31 -6.14
CA ALA A 307 0.74 2.16 -5.57
C ALA A 307 1.31 0.88 -6.16
N ALA A 308 1.42 -0.16 -5.34
CA ALA A 308 1.97 -1.44 -5.74
C ALA A 308 1.33 -2.58 -4.95
N ASP A 309 1.24 -3.75 -5.57
CA ASP A 309 0.68 -4.96 -4.97
C ASP A 309 1.29 -6.20 -5.64
N VAL A 310 1.05 -7.38 -5.06
CA VAL A 310 1.57 -8.65 -5.53
C VAL A 310 0.62 -9.28 -6.54
N ILE A 311 1.16 -9.77 -7.64
CA ILE A 311 0.42 -10.50 -8.68
C ILE A 311 1.08 -11.82 -9.00
N GLU A 312 0.29 -12.88 -9.20
CA GLU A 312 0.83 -14.16 -9.65
C GLU A 312 1.12 -14.11 -11.15
N VAL A 313 2.35 -14.47 -11.53
CA VAL A 313 2.74 -14.61 -12.93
C VAL A 313 3.50 -15.92 -13.09
N GLU A 314 2.96 -16.83 -13.92
CA GLU A 314 3.56 -18.14 -14.20
C GLU A 314 3.81 -18.96 -12.92
N GLY A 315 2.89 -18.86 -11.94
CA GLY A 315 2.97 -19.58 -10.66
C GLY A 315 4.01 -19.04 -9.68
N LYS A 316 4.56 -17.84 -9.94
CA LYS A 316 5.47 -17.12 -9.04
C LYS A 316 4.88 -15.76 -8.69
N ASP A 317 5.25 -15.23 -7.52
CA ASP A 317 4.90 -13.87 -7.16
C ASP A 317 5.71 -12.87 -8.01
N GLY A 318 5.04 -11.84 -8.50
CA GLY A 318 5.63 -10.63 -9.06
C GLY A 318 5.03 -9.40 -8.38
N VAL A 319 5.63 -8.24 -8.62
CA VAL A 319 5.14 -6.96 -8.07
C VAL A 319 4.71 -6.06 -9.20
N VAL A 320 3.45 -5.64 -9.19
CA VAL A 320 2.97 -4.58 -10.09
C VAL A 320 3.12 -3.23 -9.41
N LEU A 321 3.70 -2.27 -10.11
CA LEU A 321 3.84 -0.87 -9.70
C LEU A 321 3.07 0.00 -10.68
N HIS A 322 2.34 0.98 -10.16
CA HIS A 322 1.65 1.97 -10.98
C HIS A 322 1.90 3.40 -10.52
N GLY A 323 2.21 4.27 -11.48
CA GLY A 323 2.20 5.72 -11.35
C GLY A 323 3.15 6.26 -10.30
N GLY A 324 2.69 7.27 -9.56
CA GLY A 324 3.45 7.98 -8.53
C GLY A 324 3.92 9.36 -8.96
N LEU A 325 4.74 9.98 -8.12
CA LEU A 325 5.37 11.28 -8.32
C LEU A 325 6.87 11.07 -8.56
N GLY A 326 7.37 11.54 -9.70
CA GLY A 326 8.80 11.56 -10.02
C GLY A 326 9.55 12.71 -9.33
N GLU A 327 10.88 12.65 -9.31
CA GLU A 327 11.73 13.75 -8.78
C GLU A 327 11.62 15.05 -9.59
N ASP A 328 11.14 14.97 -10.83
CA ASP A 328 10.80 16.11 -11.69
C ASP A 328 9.44 16.75 -11.34
N ASN A 329 8.76 16.26 -10.29
CA ASN A 329 7.44 16.67 -9.85
C ASN A 329 6.29 16.32 -10.80
N GLU A 330 6.57 15.48 -11.81
CA GLU A 330 5.56 14.99 -12.73
C GLU A 330 4.87 13.73 -12.20
N ARG A 331 3.57 13.62 -12.48
CA ARG A 331 2.81 12.41 -12.18
C ARG A 331 3.02 11.41 -13.30
N LEU A 332 3.35 10.19 -12.90
CA LEU A 332 3.69 9.11 -13.80
C LEU A 332 2.42 8.29 -14.12
N GLY A 333 2.31 7.81 -15.35
CA GLY A 333 1.18 7.01 -15.84
C GLY A 333 1.60 5.64 -16.39
N ASP A 334 2.83 5.24 -16.06
CA ASP A 334 3.41 3.95 -16.40
C ASP A 334 3.04 2.88 -15.38
N VAL A 335 2.99 1.65 -15.87
CA VAL A 335 2.76 0.44 -15.08
C VAL A 335 3.91 -0.51 -15.36
N TRP A 336 4.52 -1.01 -14.29
CA TRP A 336 5.67 -1.88 -14.35
C TRP A 336 5.38 -3.20 -13.62
N LEU A 337 5.92 -4.28 -14.15
CA LEU A 337 5.96 -5.58 -13.50
C LEU A 337 7.41 -5.92 -13.15
N LEU A 338 7.68 -6.20 -11.88
CA LEU A 338 8.89 -6.84 -11.41
C LEU A 338 8.65 -8.34 -11.27
N LYS A 339 9.44 -9.15 -11.98
CA LYS A 339 9.52 -10.60 -11.76
C LYS A 339 10.81 -10.93 -11.03
N PHE A 340 10.76 -11.75 -9.98
CA PHE A 340 11.96 -12.29 -9.34
C PHE A 340 12.49 -13.47 -10.17
N ASN A 341 13.82 -13.53 -10.34
CA ASN A 341 14.50 -14.55 -11.15
C ASN A 341 14.71 -15.84 -10.36
#